data_AF-A0AAD4D5S4-F1
#
_entry.id   AF-A0AAD4D5S4-F1
#
_cell.length_a   1.000
_cell.length_b   1.000
_cell.length_c   1.000
_cell.angle_alpha   90.00
_cell.angle_beta   90.00
_cell.angle_gamma   90.00
#
_symmetry.space_group_name_H-M   'P 1'
#
loop_
_entity.id
_entity.type
_entity.pdbx_description
1 polymer ?
#
loop_
_entity_poly.entity_id
_entity_poly.type
_entity_poly.pdbx_seq_one_letter_code
_entity_poly.pdbx_strand_id
1 'polypeptide(L)'
;MNSFSQLPVECLECIIHYILSVSDFKKGHPLASLCQVNKRICNIATRFLYQNPRPLFHIFPFNQDRNPRSRQLLQTLISNIPTHNLHPAVILGLGIDSNYNDASNSNNNTLLHSVSGLNHLSLTRSIEFRTIKYTDYDAQGNHRDYTTAELDYINGQEFLEMYLTDRKDATCVKDPHSMDCLLRYYPNVVYREAIWSLAEPIFEQLECLSFLVSDLRRYYNNIGRLEKLEQLIVRFDLEFNCNCCSRTPEAEPRRQRKEETLRLLVQFVKDHMKRFPGRLKSFQTYQTGYCRGSQFCPRAVQDELYHLIRTV
;
A
#
# COMPACT_ATOMS: atom_id res chain seq x y z
N MET A 1 12.54 -24.44 -32.74
CA MET A 1 12.63 -24.31 -31.28
C MET A 1 13.08 -22.89 -30.95
N ASN A 2 12.49 -22.23 -29.95
CA ASN A 2 12.87 -20.86 -29.58
C ASN A 2 14.23 -20.89 -28.85
N SER A 3 15.28 -20.32 -29.46
CA SER A 3 16.66 -20.36 -28.93
C SER A 3 16.79 -19.69 -27.56
N PHE A 4 15.93 -18.71 -27.25
CA PHE A 4 15.86 -18.07 -25.94
C PHE A 4 15.52 -19.03 -24.80
N SER A 5 14.74 -20.09 -25.07
CA SER A 5 14.35 -21.06 -24.05
C SER A 5 15.48 -22.00 -23.66
N GLN A 6 16.63 -21.96 -24.33
CA GLN A 6 17.81 -22.79 -24.04
C GLN A 6 18.85 -22.07 -23.18
N LEU A 7 18.76 -20.74 -23.04
CA LEU A 7 19.70 -19.95 -22.23
C LEU A 7 19.71 -20.41 -20.76
N PRO A 8 20.85 -20.35 -20.05
CA PRO A 8 20.89 -20.51 -18.60
C PRO A 8 19.94 -19.54 -17.89
N VAL A 9 19.45 -19.92 -16.70
CA VAL A 9 18.47 -19.11 -15.95
C VAL A 9 19.06 -17.75 -15.59
N GLU A 10 20.33 -17.74 -15.20
CA GLU A 10 21.11 -16.56 -14.82
C GLU A 10 21.19 -15.56 -15.99
N CYS A 11 21.38 -16.06 -17.22
CA CYS A 11 21.38 -15.22 -18.41
C CYS A 11 20.01 -14.58 -18.66
N LEU A 12 18.93 -15.35 -18.47
CA LEU A 12 17.56 -14.83 -18.60
C LEU A 12 17.25 -13.78 -17.52
N GLU A 13 17.70 -14.00 -16.29
CA GLU A 13 17.57 -13.03 -15.20
C GLU A 13 18.33 -11.74 -15.50
N CYS A 14 19.57 -11.81 -16.00
CA CYS A 14 20.34 -10.63 -16.43
C CYS A 14 19.62 -9.86 -17.55
N ILE A 15 19.06 -10.56 -18.55
CA ILE A 15 18.30 -9.93 -19.64
C ILE A 15 17.06 -9.22 -19.07
N ILE A 16 16.32 -9.88 -18.18
CA ILE A 16 15.13 -9.28 -17.55
C ILE A 16 15.51 -8.04 -16.73
N HIS A 17 16.58 -8.12 -15.93
CA HIS A 17 17.10 -6.97 -15.19
C HIS A 17 17.47 -5.81 -16.11
N TYR A 18 18.13 -6.08 -17.24
CA TYR A 18 18.46 -5.06 -18.23
C TYR A 18 17.21 -4.44 -18.86
N ILE A 19 16.20 -5.26 -19.20
CA ILE A 19 14.92 -4.75 -19.70
C ILE A 19 14.28 -3.83 -18.64
N LEU A 20 14.27 -4.23 -17.37
CA LEU A 20 13.69 -3.42 -16.29
C LEU A 20 14.46 -2.13 -16.02
N SER A 21 15.78 -2.10 -16.22
CA SER A 21 16.59 -0.89 -16.01
C SER A 21 16.48 0.12 -17.16
N VAL A 22 16.25 -0.35 -18.39
CA VAL A 22 16.19 0.50 -19.59
C VAL A 22 14.76 0.90 -19.96
N SER A 23 13.75 0.14 -19.52
CA SER A 23 12.36 0.40 -19.92
C SER A 23 11.75 1.57 -19.15
N ASP A 24 11.31 2.59 -19.89
CA ASP A 24 10.32 3.55 -19.39
C ASP A 24 8.98 2.81 -19.24
N PHE A 25 8.61 2.45 -18.00
CA PHE A 25 7.40 1.69 -17.63
C PHE A 25 6.05 2.30 -18.09
N LYS A 26 6.09 3.44 -18.79
CA LYS A 26 4.91 4.17 -19.26
C LYS A 26 4.19 3.51 -20.46
N LYS A 27 4.78 2.53 -21.17
CA LYS A 27 4.24 1.98 -22.43
C LYS A 27 3.82 0.50 -22.41
N GLY A 28 3.55 -0.06 -21.23
CA GLY A 28 3.17 -1.47 -21.06
C GLY A 28 4.33 -2.27 -20.49
N HIS A 29 4.02 -3.23 -19.62
CA HIS A 29 5.02 -3.93 -18.81
C HIS A 29 5.69 -5.02 -19.65
N PRO A 30 6.99 -4.89 -20.01
CA PRO A 30 7.67 -5.89 -20.84
C PRO A 30 7.63 -7.29 -20.20
N LEU A 31 7.62 -7.36 -18.87
CA LEU A 31 7.45 -8.61 -18.12
C LEU A 31 6.13 -9.32 -18.42
N ALA A 32 5.02 -8.59 -18.58
CA ALA A 32 3.74 -9.20 -18.92
C ALA A 32 3.80 -9.87 -20.31
N SER A 33 4.48 -9.25 -21.27
CA SER A 33 4.74 -9.84 -22.58
C SER A 33 5.68 -11.05 -22.48
N LEU A 34 6.73 -10.98 -21.63
CA LEU A 34 7.63 -12.11 -21.39
C LEU A 34 6.91 -13.33 -20.79
N CYS A 35 5.91 -13.10 -19.93
CA CYS A 35 5.08 -14.17 -19.38
C CYS A 35 4.26 -14.93 -20.45
N GLN A 36 4.06 -14.34 -21.63
CA GLN A 36 3.33 -14.97 -22.74
C GLN A 36 4.23 -15.76 -23.70
N VAL A 37 5.56 -15.67 -23.59
CA VAL A 37 6.48 -16.26 -24.59
C VAL A 37 6.54 -17.79 -24.47
N ASN A 38 6.82 -18.32 -23.29
CA ASN A 38 6.78 -19.75 -22.98
C ASN A 38 6.83 -19.99 -21.46
N LYS A 39 6.53 -21.23 -21.02
CA LYS A 39 6.49 -21.61 -19.60
C LYS A 39 7.78 -21.31 -18.83
N ARG A 40 8.95 -21.53 -19.42
CA ARG A 40 10.24 -21.30 -18.75
C ARG A 40 10.48 -19.82 -18.51
N ILE A 41 10.33 -18.98 -19.54
CA ILE A 41 10.47 -17.52 -19.43
C ILE A 41 9.40 -16.96 -18.50
N CYS A 42 8.17 -17.46 -18.59
CA CYS A 42 7.07 -17.06 -17.72
C CYS A 42 7.40 -17.32 -16.24
N ASN A 43 7.90 -18.50 -15.89
CA ASN A 43 8.27 -18.81 -14.51
C ASN A 43 9.34 -17.87 -13.94
N ILE A 44 10.30 -17.45 -14.77
CA ILE A 44 11.35 -16.51 -14.38
C ILE A 44 10.79 -15.09 -14.29
N ALA A 45 10.15 -14.60 -15.36
CA ALA A 45 9.57 -13.25 -15.44
C ALA A 45 8.51 -12.98 -14.37
N THR A 46 7.73 -14.01 -14.00
CA THR A 46 6.74 -13.94 -12.91
C THR A 46 7.38 -13.56 -11.59
N ARG A 47 8.59 -14.05 -11.27
CA ARG A 47 9.29 -13.66 -10.04
C ARG A 47 9.57 -12.16 -10.02
N PHE A 48 10.08 -11.61 -11.13
CA PHE A 48 10.35 -10.17 -11.24
C PHE A 48 9.07 -9.33 -11.21
N LEU A 49 7.99 -9.83 -11.84
CA LEU A 49 6.71 -9.15 -11.91
C LEU A 49 6.09 -8.98 -10.52
N TYR A 50 6.17 -10.03 -9.70
CA TYR A 50 5.59 -10.03 -8.35
C TYR A 50 6.58 -9.63 -7.26
N GLN A 51 7.89 -9.65 -7.50
CA GLN A 51 8.89 -9.12 -6.56
C GLN A 51 8.59 -7.67 -6.20
N ASN A 52 8.16 -6.91 -7.21
CA ASN A 52 7.78 -5.54 -7.07
C ASN A 52 6.52 -5.24 -7.91
N PRO A 53 5.31 -5.44 -7.37
CA PRO A 53 4.07 -5.19 -8.09
C PRO A 53 3.83 -3.69 -8.37
N ARG A 54 4.78 -2.80 -8.00
CA ARG A 54 4.76 -1.35 -8.28
C ARG A 54 4.23 -1.01 -9.68
N PRO A 55 4.79 -1.54 -10.80
CA PRO A 55 4.39 -1.11 -12.13
C PRO A 55 2.96 -1.51 -12.51
N LEU A 56 2.35 -2.42 -11.75
CA LEU A 56 0.96 -2.84 -11.95
C LEU A 56 -0.05 -1.90 -11.27
N PHE A 57 0.36 -1.20 -10.20
CA PHE A 57 -0.43 -0.17 -9.52
C PHE A 57 -0.27 1.22 -10.14
N HIS A 58 0.55 1.34 -11.17
CA HIS A 58 1.16 2.61 -11.57
C HIS A 58 0.29 3.53 -12.43
N ILE A 59 -0.92 3.11 -12.82
CA ILE A 59 -1.55 3.70 -14.00
C ILE A 59 -2.69 4.68 -13.66
N PHE A 60 -3.58 4.44 -12.68
CA PHE A 60 -4.73 5.34 -12.43
C PHE A 60 -5.31 5.24 -11.00
N PRO A 61 -6.15 6.21 -10.55
CA PRO A 61 -6.82 6.16 -9.24
C PRO A 61 -7.66 4.88 -9.07
N PHE A 62 -7.65 4.31 -7.87
CA PHE A 62 -8.30 3.05 -7.53
C PHE A 62 -9.83 3.02 -7.75
N ASN A 63 -10.50 4.18 -7.74
CA ASN A 63 -11.97 4.28 -7.88
C ASN A 63 -12.46 4.76 -9.23
N GLN A 64 -11.56 5.00 -10.20
CA GLN A 64 -12.08 5.17 -11.54
C GLN A 64 -12.51 3.78 -12.01
N ASP A 65 -13.81 3.59 -12.25
CA ASP A 65 -14.36 2.43 -12.99
C ASP A 65 -13.63 2.17 -14.32
N ARG A 66 -12.82 3.15 -14.75
CA ARG A 66 -11.90 3.11 -15.89
C ARG A 66 -10.62 2.31 -15.68
N ASN A 67 -10.28 1.85 -14.46
CA ASN A 67 -9.10 1.01 -14.24
C ASN A 67 -9.41 -0.32 -13.54
N PRO A 68 -10.15 -1.22 -14.20
CA PRO A 68 -10.49 -2.54 -13.66
C PRO A 68 -9.23 -3.37 -13.32
N ARG A 69 -8.07 -3.09 -13.94
CA ARG A 69 -6.87 -3.91 -13.80
C ARG A 69 -6.22 -3.84 -12.42
N SER A 70 -6.08 -2.64 -11.85
CA SER A 70 -5.46 -2.49 -10.52
C SER A 70 -6.36 -3.07 -9.41
N ARG A 71 -7.68 -2.90 -9.54
CA ARG A 71 -8.68 -3.51 -8.65
C ARG A 71 -8.66 -5.04 -8.78
N GLN A 72 -8.69 -5.57 -9.99
CA GLN A 72 -8.60 -7.02 -10.25
C GLN A 72 -7.31 -7.62 -9.72
N LEU A 73 -6.18 -6.92 -9.84
CA LEU A 73 -4.93 -7.38 -9.26
C LEU A 73 -4.99 -7.43 -7.73
N LEU A 74 -5.51 -6.39 -7.08
CA LEU A 74 -5.68 -6.41 -5.62
C LEU A 74 -6.63 -7.54 -5.19
N GLN A 75 -7.77 -7.71 -5.87
CA GLN A 75 -8.66 -8.85 -5.67
C GLN A 75 -7.92 -10.18 -5.81
N THR A 76 -7.10 -10.35 -6.86
CA THR A 76 -6.32 -11.57 -7.12
C THR A 76 -5.25 -11.84 -6.06
N LEU A 77 -4.60 -10.80 -5.57
CA LEU A 77 -3.57 -10.94 -4.54
C LEU A 77 -4.21 -11.22 -3.16
N ILE A 78 -5.37 -10.62 -2.89
CA ILE A 78 -6.10 -10.74 -1.63
C ILE A 78 -6.96 -12.01 -1.58
N SER A 79 -7.37 -12.57 -2.71
CA SER A 79 -8.23 -13.77 -2.75
C SER A 79 -7.61 -15.00 -2.08
N ASN A 80 -6.29 -15.02 -1.90
CA ASN A 80 -5.58 -16.08 -1.17
C ASN A 80 -5.54 -15.86 0.35
N ILE A 81 -6.08 -14.74 0.85
CA ILE A 81 -6.16 -14.42 2.28
C ILE A 81 -7.55 -14.80 2.77
N PRO A 82 -7.67 -15.55 3.88
CA PRO A 82 -8.96 -15.88 4.46
C PRO A 82 -9.77 -14.61 4.75
N THR A 83 -11.06 -14.62 4.41
CA THR A 83 -11.96 -13.45 4.51
C THR A 83 -12.09 -12.94 5.94
N HIS A 84 -12.01 -13.83 6.95
CA HIS A 84 -12.02 -13.43 8.37
C HIS A 84 -10.78 -12.64 8.80
N ASN A 85 -9.70 -12.65 8.01
CA ASN A 85 -8.50 -11.83 8.23
C ASN A 85 -8.54 -10.53 7.43
N LEU A 86 -9.61 -10.26 6.68
CA LEU A 86 -9.75 -9.04 5.89
C LEU A 86 -10.64 -8.04 6.60
N HIS A 87 -10.25 -6.77 6.52
CA HIS A 87 -11.07 -5.67 7.03
C HIS A 87 -12.39 -5.57 6.24
N PRO A 88 -13.54 -5.28 6.89
CA PRO A 88 -14.82 -5.09 6.19
C PRO A 88 -14.77 -4.13 5.00
N ALA A 89 -14.05 -3.00 5.11
CA ALA A 89 -13.82 -2.08 4.00
C ALA A 89 -13.18 -2.74 2.77
N VAL A 90 -12.27 -3.70 2.95
CA VAL A 90 -11.63 -4.41 1.84
C VAL A 90 -12.63 -5.35 1.19
N ILE A 91 -13.40 -6.10 1.99
CA ILE A 91 -14.40 -7.06 1.50
C ILE A 91 -15.46 -6.33 0.68
N LEU A 92 -16.06 -5.28 1.24
CA LEU A 92 -17.08 -4.47 0.58
C LEU A 92 -16.50 -3.69 -0.59
N GLY A 93 -15.40 -2.98 -0.34
CA GLY A 93 -14.77 -2.07 -1.29
C GLY A 93 -14.21 -2.79 -2.51
N LEU A 94 -13.74 -4.03 -2.38
CA LEU A 94 -13.31 -4.88 -3.49
C LEU A 94 -14.42 -5.82 -3.98
N GLY A 95 -15.55 -5.96 -3.31
CA GLY A 95 -16.61 -6.91 -3.69
C GLY A 95 -16.12 -8.34 -3.63
N ILE A 96 -15.46 -8.71 -2.52
CA ILE A 96 -15.03 -10.09 -2.25
C ILE A 96 -16.23 -10.84 -1.71
N ASP A 97 -16.63 -11.92 -2.37
CA ASP A 97 -17.72 -12.77 -1.90
C ASP A 97 -17.34 -13.46 -0.58
N SER A 98 -17.98 -13.07 0.52
CA SER A 98 -17.76 -13.67 1.84
C SER A 98 -18.01 -15.18 1.85
N ASN A 99 -18.91 -15.65 0.98
CA ASN A 99 -19.32 -17.05 0.88
C ASN A 99 -18.30 -17.95 0.15
N TYR A 100 -17.27 -17.38 -0.48
CA TYR A 100 -16.35 -18.14 -1.31
C TYR A 100 -15.38 -19.03 -0.50
N ASN A 101 -15.03 -18.62 0.72
CA ASN A 101 -14.00 -19.30 1.52
C ASN A 101 -14.53 -20.35 2.50
N ASP A 102 -15.83 -20.35 2.81
CA ASP A 102 -16.44 -21.40 3.67
C ASP A 102 -16.83 -22.65 2.86
N ALA A 103 -16.75 -22.59 1.53
CA ALA A 103 -17.19 -23.65 0.62
C ALA A 103 -16.15 -24.75 0.36
N SER A 104 -15.00 -24.76 1.05
CA SER A 104 -13.98 -25.81 0.89
C SER A 104 -14.40 -27.20 1.37
N ASN A 105 -15.66 -27.39 1.79
CA ASN A 105 -16.30 -28.68 2.07
C ASN A 105 -17.45 -29.06 1.12
N SER A 106 -17.75 -28.25 0.08
CA SER A 106 -18.82 -28.56 -0.87
C SER A 106 -18.28 -29.20 -2.15
N ASN A 107 -18.48 -30.52 -2.25
CA ASN A 107 -18.03 -31.43 -3.31
C ASN A 107 -18.74 -31.24 -4.67
N ASN A 108 -19.04 -30.02 -5.11
CA ASN A 108 -19.77 -29.80 -6.37
C ASN A 108 -18.94 -29.07 -7.44
N ASN A 109 -18.42 -29.90 -8.35
CA ASN A 109 -17.90 -29.62 -9.69
C ASN A 109 -18.49 -28.39 -10.40
N THR A 110 -17.98 -27.19 -10.09
CA THR A 110 -18.01 -26.07 -11.03
C THR A 110 -16.57 -25.63 -11.28
N LEU A 111 -16.12 -25.94 -12.51
CA LEU A 111 -14.83 -25.58 -13.08
C LEU A 111 -14.66 -24.05 -13.09
N LEU A 112 -14.17 -23.48 -12.00
CA LEU A 112 -13.41 -22.23 -12.01
C LEU A 112 -11.99 -22.60 -11.61
N HIS A 113 -11.21 -22.97 -12.64
CA HIS A 113 -9.75 -23.05 -12.67
C HIS A 113 -9.07 -23.16 -11.29
N SER A 114 -9.06 -24.38 -10.74
CA SER A 114 -8.10 -24.84 -9.75
C SER A 114 -6.70 -24.91 -10.38
N VAL A 115 -6.18 -23.77 -10.85
CA VAL A 115 -4.73 -23.59 -10.94
C VAL A 115 -4.29 -23.71 -9.49
N SER A 116 -3.53 -24.75 -9.16
CA SER A 116 -2.83 -24.87 -7.88
C SER A 116 -2.09 -23.56 -7.65
N GLY A 117 -2.73 -22.67 -6.88
CA GLY A 117 -2.56 -21.23 -7.02
C GLY A 117 -1.16 -20.87 -6.60
N LEU A 118 -0.36 -20.37 -7.54
CA LEU A 118 0.92 -19.75 -7.20
C LEU A 118 0.61 -18.68 -6.16
N ASN A 119 1.12 -18.85 -4.94
CA ASN A 119 0.99 -17.85 -3.90
C ASN A 119 1.86 -16.65 -4.29
N HIS A 120 1.30 -15.73 -5.09
CA HIS A 120 1.99 -14.56 -5.60
C HIS A 120 2.53 -13.65 -4.48
N LEU A 121 1.91 -13.68 -3.28
CA LEU A 121 2.42 -12.98 -2.10
C LEU A 121 3.78 -13.51 -1.66
N SER A 122 4.01 -14.82 -1.75
CA SER A 122 5.32 -15.42 -1.40
C SER A 122 6.48 -14.93 -2.28
N LEU A 123 6.18 -14.38 -3.45
CA LEU A 123 7.16 -13.78 -4.37
C LEU A 123 7.37 -12.28 -4.11
N THR A 124 6.48 -11.63 -3.36
CA THR A 124 6.53 -10.19 -3.12
C THR A 124 7.66 -9.84 -2.15
N ARG A 125 8.54 -8.92 -2.57
CA ARG A 125 9.64 -8.39 -1.74
C ARG A 125 9.51 -6.89 -1.49
N SER A 126 8.73 -6.20 -2.30
CA SER A 126 8.51 -4.77 -2.16
C SER A 126 7.01 -4.48 -2.13
N ILE A 127 6.55 -3.85 -1.06
CA ILE A 127 5.23 -3.22 -1.03
C ILE A 127 5.44 -1.71 -1.04
N GLU A 128 5.05 -1.07 -2.13
CA GLU A 128 5.06 0.38 -2.22
C GLU A 128 3.64 0.94 -2.22
N PHE A 129 3.21 1.51 -1.09
CA PHE A 129 2.07 2.42 -1.08
C PHE A 129 2.38 3.61 -2.00
N ARG A 130 1.54 3.91 -2.99
CA ARG A 130 1.67 5.13 -3.81
C ARG A 130 0.51 6.06 -3.57
N THR A 131 0.82 7.30 -3.25
CA THR A 131 -0.18 8.32 -2.88
C THR A 131 -0.72 9.08 -4.08
N ILE A 132 -0.58 8.55 -5.30
CA ILE A 132 -1.06 9.24 -6.49
C ILE A 132 -2.59 9.24 -6.46
N LYS A 133 -3.15 10.41 -6.12
CA LYS A 133 -4.49 10.86 -6.49
C LYS A 133 -5.67 9.95 -6.07
N TYR A 134 -5.60 9.31 -4.90
CA TYR A 134 -6.84 8.82 -4.27
C TYR A 134 -7.74 9.99 -3.86
N THR A 135 -7.15 11.18 -3.65
CA THR A 135 -7.84 12.45 -3.43
C THR A 135 -8.22 13.23 -4.67
N ASP A 136 -7.87 12.77 -5.89
CA ASP A 136 -8.62 13.20 -7.07
C ASP A 136 -9.91 12.36 -7.16
N TYR A 137 -10.61 12.17 -6.03
CA TYR A 137 -12.04 12.43 -6.07
C TYR A 137 -12.16 13.83 -6.59
N ASP A 138 -12.47 13.83 -7.87
CA ASP A 138 -12.49 14.94 -8.74
C ASP A 138 -13.05 16.16 -7.99
N ALA A 139 -12.39 17.30 -8.08
CA ALA A 139 -12.90 18.56 -7.54
C ALA A 139 -14.34 18.91 -8.02
N GLN A 140 -14.88 18.16 -8.99
CA GLN A 140 -16.22 18.16 -9.58
C GLN A 140 -17.19 17.12 -8.94
N GLY A 141 -16.80 16.36 -7.91
CA GLY A 141 -17.75 15.63 -7.03
C GLY A 141 -18.35 14.35 -7.61
N ASN A 142 -17.69 13.69 -8.57
CA ASN A 142 -18.17 12.40 -9.09
C ASN A 142 -17.97 11.27 -8.06
N HIS A 143 -18.96 11.07 -7.20
CA HIS A 143 -19.06 9.87 -6.38
C HIS A 143 -19.48 8.70 -7.26
N ARG A 144 -18.84 7.54 -7.09
CA ARG A 144 -19.42 6.30 -7.59
C ARG A 144 -20.67 5.97 -6.77
N ASP A 145 -21.57 5.21 -7.36
CA ASP A 145 -22.69 4.65 -6.62
C ASP A 145 -22.17 3.60 -5.63
N TYR A 146 -22.35 3.88 -4.34
CA TYR A 146 -22.03 2.94 -3.27
C TYR A 146 -23.22 2.00 -3.05
N THR A 147 -22.93 0.73 -2.79
CA THR A 147 -23.97 -0.24 -2.41
C THR A 147 -24.55 0.09 -1.03
N THR A 148 -25.74 -0.43 -0.70
CA THR A 148 -26.35 -0.24 0.63
C THR A 148 -25.42 -0.70 1.76
N ALA A 149 -24.78 -1.86 1.61
CA ALA A 149 -23.85 -2.39 2.60
C ALA A 149 -22.61 -1.49 2.78
N GLU A 150 -22.12 -0.87 1.71
CA GLU A 150 -21.04 0.12 1.80
C GLU A 150 -21.49 1.38 2.52
N LEU A 151 -22.68 1.89 2.20
CA LEU A 151 -23.23 3.07 2.88
C LEU A 151 -23.45 2.81 4.37
N ASP A 152 -23.98 1.64 4.74
CA ASP A 152 -24.17 1.24 6.14
C ASP A 152 -22.82 1.17 6.87
N TYR A 153 -21.80 0.60 6.25
CA TYR A 153 -20.44 0.56 6.81
C TYR A 153 -19.82 1.96 6.95
N ILE A 154 -19.94 2.81 5.91
CA ILE A 154 -19.38 4.18 5.91
C ILE A 154 -20.05 5.05 6.99
N ASN A 155 -21.34 4.85 7.24
CA ASN A 155 -22.07 5.52 8.32
C ASN A 155 -21.83 4.89 9.70
N GLY A 156 -21.14 3.75 9.76
CA GLY A 156 -20.87 3.02 10.98
C GLY A 156 -19.88 3.73 11.90
N GLN A 157 -20.02 3.48 13.20
CA GLN A 157 -19.15 4.04 14.24
C GLN A 157 -17.68 3.64 14.06
N GLU A 158 -17.41 2.41 13.64
CA GLU A 158 -16.05 1.91 13.37
C GLU A 158 -15.35 2.74 12.30
N PHE A 159 -16.02 2.99 11.17
CA PHE A 159 -15.48 3.79 10.09
C PHE A 159 -15.26 5.24 10.51
N LEU A 160 -16.20 5.80 11.28
CA LEU A 160 -16.06 7.14 11.84
C LEU A 160 -14.84 7.24 12.76
N GLU A 161 -14.57 6.25 13.60
CA GLU A 161 -13.41 6.23 14.50
C GLU A 161 -12.08 6.14 13.73
N MET A 162 -12.03 5.35 12.66
CA MET A 162 -10.87 5.33 11.74
C MET A 162 -10.67 6.69 11.09
N TYR A 163 -11.72 7.24 10.48
CA TYR A 163 -11.70 8.57 9.86
C TYR A 163 -11.21 9.62 10.84
N LEU A 164 -11.80 9.67 12.04
CA LEU A 164 -11.41 10.61 13.06
C LEU A 164 -9.97 10.38 13.48
N THR A 165 -9.50 9.14 13.66
CA THR A 165 -8.11 8.84 14.04
C THR A 165 -7.08 9.31 13.02
N ASP A 166 -7.34 9.04 11.75
CA ASP A 166 -6.44 9.39 10.66
C ASP A 166 -6.53 10.87 10.28
N ARG A 167 -7.71 11.48 10.51
CA ARG A 167 -7.99 12.89 10.26
C ARG A 167 -8.31 13.64 11.53
N LYS A 168 -7.63 13.35 12.65
CA LYS A 168 -7.82 14.10 13.92
C LYS A 168 -7.55 15.62 13.78
N ASP A 169 -7.11 16.08 12.61
CA ASP A 169 -6.90 17.49 12.25
C ASP A 169 -7.85 18.01 11.15
N ALA A 170 -8.98 17.33 10.93
CA ALA A 170 -10.13 17.86 10.18
C ALA A 170 -10.78 19.08 10.85
N THR A 171 -10.21 19.63 11.93
CA THR A 171 -9.72 21.02 11.96
C THR A 171 -10.45 22.03 11.06
N CYS A 172 -10.10 21.92 9.78
CA CYS A 172 -10.42 22.88 8.74
C CYS A 172 -11.65 22.45 7.89
N VAL A 173 -12.21 21.26 8.16
CA VAL A 173 -13.44 20.73 7.59
C VAL A 173 -14.60 21.23 8.44
N LYS A 174 -15.48 22.04 7.86
CA LYS A 174 -16.61 22.65 8.57
C LYS A 174 -17.56 21.64 9.21
N ASP A 175 -17.62 20.43 8.63
CA ASP A 175 -18.39 19.31 9.14
C ASP A 175 -17.65 17.99 8.85
N PRO A 176 -16.78 17.53 9.76
CA PRO A 176 -16.04 16.27 9.60
C PRO A 176 -16.97 15.04 9.63
N HIS A 177 -18.20 15.19 10.13
CA HIS A 177 -19.21 14.15 10.16
C HIS A 177 -20.09 14.15 8.90
N SER A 178 -19.90 15.12 7.99
CA SER A 178 -20.66 15.16 6.75
C SER A 178 -20.44 13.88 5.95
N MET A 179 -21.55 13.31 5.46
CA MET A 179 -21.51 12.09 4.67
C MET A 179 -20.61 12.23 3.44
N ASP A 180 -20.57 13.41 2.82
CA ASP A 180 -19.64 13.71 1.71
C ASP A 180 -18.17 13.50 2.11
N CYS A 181 -17.76 13.91 3.32
CA CYS A 181 -16.39 13.71 3.79
C CYS A 181 -16.07 12.22 4.00
N LEU A 182 -17.00 11.49 4.61
CA LEU A 182 -16.84 10.05 4.87
C LEU A 182 -16.80 9.25 3.55
N LEU A 183 -17.69 9.55 2.61
CA LEU A 183 -17.73 8.95 1.28
C LEU A 183 -16.45 9.19 0.47
N ARG A 184 -15.84 10.38 0.57
CA ARG A 184 -14.54 10.68 -0.07
C ARG A 184 -13.38 9.99 0.62
N TYR A 185 -13.51 9.71 1.91
CA TYR A 185 -12.47 9.06 2.68
C TYR A 185 -12.43 7.54 2.49
N TYR A 186 -13.59 6.90 2.32
CA TYR A 186 -13.74 5.44 2.31
C TYR A 186 -12.73 4.69 1.45
N PRO A 187 -12.44 5.11 0.21
CA PRO A 187 -11.50 4.37 -0.61
C PRO A 187 -10.04 4.46 -0.18
N ASN A 188 -9.67 5.51 0.57
CA ASN A 188 -8.37 5.54 1.23
C ASN A 188 -8.29 4.42 2.27
N VAL A 189 -9.38 4.18 3.01
CA VAL A 189 -9.48 3.06 3.95
C VAL A 189 -9.40 1.73 3.21
N VAL A 190 -10.20 1.53 2.16
CA VAL A 190 -10.15 0.30 1.34
C VAL A 190 -8.72 0.01 0.87
N TYR A 191 -8.02 1.01 0.34
CA TYR A 191 -6.67 0.82 -0.17
C TYR A 191 -5.64 0.61 0.94
N ARG A 192 -5.69 1.37 2.05
CA ARG A 192 -4.79 1.17 3.20
C ARG A 192 -4.93 -0.21 3.79
N GLU A 193 -6.17 -0.64 4.04
CA GLU A 193 -6.44 -1.96 4.58
C GLU A 193 -6.08 -3.06 3.59
N ALA A 194 -6.29 -2.86 2.28
CA ALA A 194 -5.84 -3.80 1.26
C ALA A 194 -4.30 -3.95 1.27
N ILE A 195 -3.56 -2.84 1.33
CA ILE A 195 -2.10 -2.88 1.40
C ILE A 195 -1.62 -3.52 2.70
N TRP A 196 -2.27 -3.23 3.82
CA TRP A 196 -1.97 -3.90 5.08
C TRP A 196 -2.21 -5.41 4.99
N SER A 197 -3.39 -5.85 4.53
CA SER A 197 -3.72 -7.27 4.38
C SER A 197 -2.72 -7.99 3.47
N LEU A 198 -2.18 -7.31 2.46
CA LEU A 198 -1.13 -7.86 1.61
C LEU A 198 0.25 -7.93 2.30
N ALA A 199 0.57 -6.94 3.14
CA ALA A 199 1.89 -6.79 3.74
C ALA A 199 2.07 -7.64 5.00
N GLU A 200 1.07 -7.65 5.88
CA GLU A 200 1.14 -8.30 7.18
C GLU A 200 1.53 -9.78 7.10
N PRO A 201 0.99 -10.61 6.18
CA PRO A 201 1.37 -12.02 6.10
C PRO A 201 2.81 -12.27 5.64
N ILE A 202 3.50 -11.25 5.09
CA ILE A 202 4.79 -11.41 4.43
C ILE A 202 5.88 -10.45 4.94
N PHE A 203 5.70 -9.85 6.13
CA PHE A 203 6.68 -8.92 6.69
C PHE A 203 8.12 -9.46 6.75
N GLU A 204 8.27 -10.76 7.02
CA GLU A 204 9.55 -11.47 7.15
C GLU A 204 10.34 -11.55 5.84
N GLN A 205 9.68 -11.32 4.71
CA GLN A 205 10.30 -11.35 3.38
C GLN A 205 10.34 -9.97 2.70
N LEU A 206 9.77 -8.92 3.30
CA LEU A 206 9.79 -7.59 2.70
C LEU A 206 11.20 -6.98 2.80
N GLU A 207 11.76 -6.67 1.64
CA GLU A 207 13.00 -5.93 1.44
C GLU A 207 12.73 -4.43 1.31
N CYS A 208 11.56 -4.06 0.78
CA CYS A 208 11.11 -2.68 0.72
C CYS A 208 9.68 -2.54 1.26
N LEU A 209 9.49 -1.58 2.15
CA LEU A 209 8.20 -1.25 2.72
C LEU A 209 7.93 0.25 2.59
N SER A 210 6.77 0.59 2.03
CA SER A 210 6.24 1.95 2.01
C SER A 210 4.90 1.99 2.73
N PHE A 211 4.75 2.93 3.65
CA PHE A 211 3.49 3.15 4.36
C PHE A 211 3.20 4.62 4.63
N LEU A 212 1.97 4.91 5.03
CA LEU A 212 1.51 6.22 5.48
C LEU A 212 1.93 6.49 6.92
N VAL A 213 2.33 7.72 7.23
CA VAL A 213 2.78 8.07 8.59
C VAL A 213 1.67 7.90 9.63
N SER A 214 0.39 7.99 9.23
CA SER A 214 -0.77 7.61 10.04
C SER A 214 -0.75 6.15 10.50
N ASP A 215 -0.23 5.23 9.68
CA ASP A 215 -0.10 3.79 9.98
C ASP A 215 1.16 3.43 10.77
N LEU A 216 2.04 4.38 11.06
CA LEU A 216 3.35 4.13 11.67
C LEU A 216 3.29 3.26 12.92
N ARG A 217 2.29 3.48 13.80
CA ARG A 217 2.11 2.68 15.02
C ARG A 217 1.78 1.22 14.71
N ARG A 218 0.96 0.96 13.70
CA ARG A 218 0.58 -0.39 13.26
C ARG A 218 1.80 -1.18 12.79
N TYR A 219 2.69 -0.54 12.03
CA TYR A 219 3.96 -1.12 11.60
C TYR A 219 4.97 -1.25 12.74
N TYR A 220 5.06 -0.25 13.64
CA TYR A 220 5.95 -0.30 14.80
C TYR A 220 5.64 -1.50 15.70
N ASN A 221 4.36 -1.80 15.92
CA ASN A 221 3.95 -2.97 16.70
C ASN A 221 4.39 -4.30 16.08
N ASN A 222 4.65 -4.32 14.77
CA ASN A 222 5.08 -5.49 14.00
C ASN A 222 6.55 -5.43 13.58
N ILE A 223 7.33 -4.49 14.15
CA ILE A 223 8.72 -4.24 13.75
C ILE A 223 9.59 -5.50 13.83
N GLY A 224 9.29 -6.40 14.75
CA GLY A 224 10.00 -7.65 14.94
C GLY A 224 9.90 -8.65 13.80
N ARG A 225 8.98 -8.43 12.86
CA ARG A 225 8.79 -9.27 11.68
C ARG A 225 9.51 -8.70 10.45
N LEU A 226 10.04 -7.49 10.51
CA LEU A 226 10.65 -6.79 9.37
C LEU A 226 12.15 -7.08 9.21
N GLU A 227 12.58 -8.34 9.39
CA GLU A 227 14.00 -8.72 9.43
C GLU A 227 14.76 -8.40 8.15
N LYS A 228 14.12 -8.59 6.99
CA LYS A 228 14.74 -8.39 5.67
C LYS A 228 14.62 -6.96 5.14
N LEU A 229 14.05 -6.05 5.91
CA LEU A 229 13.77 -4.70 5.43
C LEU A 229 15.07 -3.92 5.16
N GLU A 230 15.30 -3.59 3.90
CA GLU A 230 16.45 -2.82 3.42
C GLU A 230 16.08 -1.38 3.03
N GLN A 231 14.84 -1.15 2.61
CA GLN A 231 14.36 0.15 2.19
C GLN A 231 13.05 0.51 2.89
N LEU A 232 13.07 1.64 3.61
CA LEU A 232 11.89 2.20 4.25
C LEU A 232 11.46 3.48 3.51
N ILE A 233 10.19 3.53 3.13
CA ILE A 233 9.57 4.71 2.50
C ILE A 233 8.41 5.18 3.38
N VAL A 234 8.46 6.41 3.86
CA VAL A 234 7.40 6.97 4.70
C VAL A 234 6.70 8.11 3.97
N ARG A 235 5.38 8.02 3.87
CA ARG A 235 4.56 9.00 3.17
C ARG A 235 3.76 9.83 4.18
N PHE A 236 3.94 11.14 4.15
CA PHE A 236 3.32 12.06 5.11
C PHE A 236 1.90 12.44 4.67
N ASP A 237 0.90 11.75 5.22
CA ASP A 237 -0.53 11.93 4.96
C ASP A 237 -1.31 12.66 6.06
N LEU A 238 -0.69 12.87 7.22
CA LEU A 238 -1.26 13.67 8.32
C LEU A 238 -1.04 15.17 8.10
N GLU A 239 -2.07 15.98 8.36
CA GLU A 239 -2.02 17.45 8.24
C GLU A 239 -1.58 18.12 9.54
N PHE A 240 -0.27 18.28 9.73
CA PHE A 240 0.24 18.93 10.93
C PHE A 240 0.16 20.47 10.90
N ASN A 241 0.20 21.07 9.70
CA ASN A 241 0.17 22.52 9.51
C ASN A 241 -1.01 22.89 8.59
N CYS A 242 -2.05 23.55 9.12
CA CYS A 242 -3.17 24.05 8.31
C CYS A 242 -3.23 25.59 8.39
N ASN A 243 -3.04 26.26 7.25
CA ASN A 243 -2.88 27.73 7.19
C ASN A 243 -4.06 28.52 7.80
N CYS A 244 -5.30 28.01 7.71
CA CYS A 244 -6.47 28.68 8.32
C CYS A 244 -6.44 28.71 9.84
N CYS A 245 -5.71 27.77 10.43
CA CYS A 245 -5.96 27.31 11.78
C CYS A 245 -4.64 27.26 12.59
N SER A 246 -3.52 27.66 11.98
CA SER A 246 -2.21 27.79 12.63
C SER A 246 -2.15 28.82 13.77
N ARG A 247 -3.18 29.68 13.90
CA ARG A 247 -3.27 30.72 14.94
C ARG A 247 -4.35 30.44 15.98
N THR A 248 -5.04 29.31 15.89
CA THR A 248 -6.13 28.96 16.80
C THR A 248 -5.61 28.09 17.96
N PRO A 249 -6.33 27.99 19.09
CA PRO A 249 -5.93 27.13 20.21
C PRO A 249 -5.72 25.66 19.82
N GLU A 250 -6.37 25.19 18.76
CA GLU A 250 -6.19 23.84 18.22
C GLU A 250 -4.83 23.61 17.55
N ALA A 251 -3.99 24.64 17.37
CA ALA A 251 -2.66 24.49 16.81
C ALA A 251 -1.71 23.70 17.72
N GLU A 252 -1.85 23.82 19.04
CA GLU A 252 -0.94 23.19 20.00
C GLU A 252 -1.08 21.66 20.05
N PRO A 253 -2.29 21.06 20.13
CA PRO A 253 -2.46 19.62 20.00
C PRO A 253 -1.89 19.04 18.69
N ARG A 254 -1.94 19.77 17.58
CA ARG A 254 -1.34 19.33 16.30
C ARG A 254 0.16 19.31 16.34
N ARG A 255 0.76 20.35 16.93
CA ARG A 255 2.20 20.44 17.12
C ARG A 255 2.70 19.28 17.97
N GLN A 256 2.01 18.97 19.07
CA GLN A 256 2.33 17.84 19.93
C GLN A 256 2.22 16.52 19.17
N ARG A 257 1.12 16.29 18.45
CA ARG A 257 0.96 15.08 17.63
C ARG A 257 2.06 14.94 16.57
N LYS A 258 2.38 16.04 15.86
CA LYS A 258 3.49 16.06 14.89
C LYS A 258 4.79 15.60 15.55
N GLU A 259 5.11 16.18 16.69
CA GLU A 259 6.32 15.87 17.42
C GLU A 259 6.33 14.41 17.91
N GLU A 260 5.22 13.91 18.45
CA GLU A 260 5.05 12.51 18.85
C GLU A 260 5.21 11.55 17.67
N THR A 261 4.58 11.85 16.52
CA THR A 261 4.69 11.03 15.30
C THR A 261 6.13 11.00 14.78
N LEU A 262 6.81 12.15 14.76
CA LEU A 262 8.21 12.21 14.31
C LEU A 262 9.16 11.49 15.29
N ARG A 263 8.95 11.62 16.59
CA ARG A 263 9.69 10.85 17.61
C ARG A 263 9.45 9.35 17.43
N LEU A 264 8.20 8.93 17.21
CA LEU A 264 7.88 7.53 16.96
C LEU A 264 8.56 7.01 15.68
N LEU A 265 8.69 7.86 14.65
CA LEU A 265 9.35 7.48 13.40
C LEU A 265 10.85 7.27 13.61
N VAL A 266 11.50 8.17 14.34
CA VAL A 266 12.90 8.00 14.76
C VAL A 266 13.06 6.75 15.60
N GLN A 267 12.16 6.52 16.55
CA GLN A 267 12.19 5.34 17.42
C GLN A 267 12.00 4.04 16.62
N PHE A 268 11.09 4.03 15.65
CA PHE A 268 10.91 2.93 14.71
C PHE A 268 12.24 2.57 14.04
N VAL A 269 12.94 3.55 13.46
CA VAL A 269 14.20 3.28 12.76
C VAL A 269 15.28 2.82 13.75
N LYS A 270 15.40 3.46 14.92
CA LYS A 270 16.36 3.05 15.97
C LYS A 270 16.14 1.61 16.41
N ASP A 271 14.90 1.23 16.69
CA ASP A 271 14.57 -0.13 17.15
C ASP A 271 14.74 -1.18 16.06
N HIS A 272 14.40 -0.85 14.82
CA HIS A 272 14.66 -1.73 13.67
C HIS A 272 16.16 -2.00 13.53
N MET A 273 16.98 -0.94 13.51
CA MET A 273 18.43 -1.06 13.35
C MET A 273 19.09 -1.77 14.54
N LYS A 274 18.61 -1.54 15.77
CA LYS A 274 19.07 -2.27 16.95
C LYS A 274 18.77 -3.76 16.85
N ARG A 275 17.58 -4.11 16.36
CA ARG A 275 17.11 -5.50 16.25
C ARG A 275 17.73 -6.23 15.06
N PHE A 276 17.97 -5.52 13.97
CA PHE A 276 18.49 -6.05 12.70
C PHE A 276 19.68 -5.22 12.21
N PRO A 277 20.85 -5.30 12.87
CA PRO A 277 22.01 -4.47 12.53
C PRO A 277 22.43 -4.62 11.06
N GLY A 278 22.67 -3.48 10.40
CA GLY A 278 23.14 -3.41 9.00
C GLY A 278 22.10 -3.78 7.94
N ARG A 279 20.84 -4.07 8.32
CA ARG A 279 19.80 -4.47 7.35
C ARG A 279 19.20 -3.29 6.61
N LEU A 280 18.78 -2.26 7.33
CA LEU A 280 18.17 -1.07 6.72
C LEU A 280 19.24 -0.23 6.02
N LYS A 281 19.19 -0.15 4.69
CA LYS A 281 20.18 0.54 3.84
C LYS A 281 19.72 1.93 3.40
N SER A 282 18.41 2.15 3.29
CA SER A 282 17.88 3.40 2.77
C SER A 282 16.57 3.82 3.42
N PHE A 283 16.42 5.14 3.54
CA PHE A 283 15.23 5.78 4.05
C PHE A 283 14.83 6.95 3.13
N GLN A 284 13.55 7.00 2.81
CA GLN A 284 12.98 8.06 1.99
C GLN A 284 11.69 8.56 2.62
N THR A 285 11.45 9.86 2.49
CA THR A 285 10.17 10.45 2.83
C THR A 285 9.56 11.10 1.61
N TYR A 286 8.25 10.96 1.46
CA TYR A 286 7.51 11.64 0.41
C TYR A 286 6.36 12.40 1.02
N GLN A 287 6.12 13.58 0.47
CA GLN A 287 4.88 14.28 0.69
C GLN A 287 3.73 13.54 0.00
N THR A 288 2.58 13.51 0.64
CA THR A 288 1.33 13.17 -0.02
C THR A 288 0.59 14.43 -0.43
N GLY A 289 -0.06 14.41 -1.59
CA GLY A 289 -0.87 15.52 -2.08
C GLY A 289 -2.25 15.62 -1.41
N TYR A 290 -2.44 15.00 -0.24
CA TYR A 290 -3.77 14.81 0.35
C TYR A 290 -4.37 16.07 0.98
N CYS A 291 -3.52 17.01 1.41
CA CYS A 291 -3.93 18.18 2.18
C CYS A 291 -3.55 19.49 1.50
N ARG A 292 -4.32 20.56 1.78
CA ARG A 292 -4.09 21.92 1.25
C ARG A 292 -2.77 22.56 1.73
N GLY A 293 -2.03 21.88 2.59
CA GLY A 293 -0.69 22.25 3.04
C GLY A 293 0.31 21.15 2.73
N SER A 294 1.48 21.54 2.20
CA SER A 294 2.56 20.59 1.97
C SER A 294 3.19 20.15 3.29
N GLN A 295 3.14 18.85 3.58
CA GLN A 295 3.75 18.27 4.77
C GLN A 295 5.02 17.52 4.38
N PHE A 296 6.11 17.88 5.04
CA PHE A 296 7.42 17.28 4.84
C PHE A 296 7.94 16.78 6.18
N CYS A 297 8.70 15.69 6.13
CA CYS A 297 9.58 15.34 7.24
C CYS A 297 10.55 16.51 7.45
N PRO A 298 10.64 17.10 8.66
CA PRO A 298 11.58 18.18 8.92
C PRO A 298 13.02 17.75 8.60
N ARG A 299 13.82 18.67 8.05
CA ARG A 299 15.21 18.40 7.65
C ARG A 299 16.02 17.77 8.79
N ALA A 300 15.90 18.30 10.00
CA ALA A 300 16.57 17.77 11.19
C ALA A 300 16.25 16.29 11.46
N VAL A 301 15.00 15.87 11.27
CA VAL A 301 14.59 14.47 11.44
C VAL A 301 15.12 13.61 10.30
N GLN A 302 15.10 14.11 9.06
CA GLN A 302 15.71 13.39 7.93
C GLN A 302 17.21 13.18 8.15
N ASP A 303 17.93 14.22 8.56
CA ASP A 303 19.38 14.17 8.81
C ASP A 303 19.70 13.20 9.96
N GLU A 304 18.90 13.19 11.05
CA GLU A 304 19.04 12.20 12.12
C GLU A 304 18.85 10.76 11.60
N LEU A 305 17.80 10.51 10.82
CA LEU A 305 17.53 9.19 10.25
C LEU A 305 18.63 8.74 9.28
N TYR A 306 19.16 9.64 8.46
CA TYR A 306 20.29 9.35 7.58
C TYR A 306 21.57 9.07 8.36
N HIS A 307 21.80 9.78 9.47
CA HIS A 307 22.94 9.52 10.32
C HIS A 307 22.84 8.12 10.95
N LEU A 308 21.70 7.77 11.53
CA LEU A 308 21.46 6.44 12.11
C LEU A 308 21.80 5.33 11.11
N ILE A 309 21.24 5.41 9.89
CA ILE A 309 21.43 4.39 8.83
C ILE A 309 22.89 4.25 8.39
N ARG A 310 23.71 5.32 8.47
CA ARG A 310 25.12 5.29 8.06
C ARG A 310 26.09 4.79 9.14
N THR A 311 25.65 4.75 10.40
CA THR A 311 26.53 4.45 11.55
C THR A 311 26.66 2.97 11.89
N VAL A 312 25.90 2.09 11.23
CA VAL A 312 25.87 0.63 11.46
C VAL A 312 26.32 -0.10 10.21
#